data_AF-A0A143HJK0-F1
#
_entry.id   AF-A0A143HJK0-F1
#
_cell.length_a   1.000
_cell.length_b   1.000
_cell.length_c   1.000
_cell.angle_alpha   90.00
_cell.angle_beta   90.00
_cell.angle_gamma   90.00
#
_symmetry.space_group_name_H-M   'P 1'
#
loop_
_entity.id
_entity.type
_entity.pdbx_description
1 polymer ?
#
loop_
_entity_poly.entity_id
_entity_poly.type
_entity_poly.pdbx_seq_one_letter_code
_entity_poly.pdbx_strand_id
1 'polypeptide(L)'
;MTQGVLEINDCGLRVFSGTDEVLDSPGVAVIDNQQILVGTAALMRARSHPTQVNNQFWRRLSLESLKSDNARCRHHADLAYCHLQDIAEHCDLPQEVVLAVPGNFTREQLALLLGIVNESPVNAVGLVDAATACISAVAPRGVHLHVELQRHQTLVSRIAVHEQAELDIAEAIGDSGLQNFQDAWARVFTDAFIMQCRFDPLHSAEVEQQLYDLMPQWVSRAMRQGEVMAELDDRTAKVSLRQLQDACAPILSRVRAMTENLAEENSIVFVSHRWAEIPGGAQLTGRIHLLPHNCVALSVTKHWEEIYSETPALRLVNALSAAPATEVAVQINTAAETAATHLLFGHRALAARQPLFVYSKGNKLNITPTPPDHPAATVTNHAGRLALRVDAGTRLMLNGEEIAAPVNLSAGDRIGVPDHDEVITAISVEHYGA
;
A
#
# COMPACT_ATOMS: atom_id res chain seq x y z
N MET A 1 34.38 3.23 -5.09
CA MET A 1 33.50 2.63 -6.13
C MET A 1 32.08 3.00 -5.78
N THR A 2 31.22 3.29 -6.76
CA THR A 2 29.82 3.63 -6.47
C THR A 2 29.05 2.35 -6.16
N GLN A 3 28.43 2.32 -4.98
CA GLN A 3 27.63 1.19 -4.49
C GLN A 3 26.15 1.51 -4.68
N GLY A 4 25.33 0.51 -4.94
CA GLY A 4 23.91 0.72 -5.08
C GLY A 4 23.08 -0.55 -5.07
N VAL A 5 21.79 -0.38 -5.34
CA VAL A 5 20.78 -1.45 -5.26
C VAL A 5 19.96 -1.48 -6.53
N LEU A 6 19.74 -2.68 -7.04
CA LEU A 6 18.68 -2.97 -8.01
C LEU A 6 17.59 -3.74 -7.27
N GLU A 7 16.50 -3.04 -6.94
CA GLU A 7 15.30 -3.64 -6.37
C GLU A 7 14.44 -4.21 -7.50
N ILE A 8 14.11 -5.50 -7.38
CA ILE A 8 13.31 -6.23 -8.35
C ILE A 8 11.99 -6.59 -7.67
N ASN A 9 10.88 -6.16 -8.26
CA ASN A 9 9.57 -6.74 -8.03
C ASN A 9 8.79 -6.82 -9.35
N ASP A 10 7.64 -7.48 -9.38
CA ASP A 10 6.86 -7.57 -10.62
C ASP A 10 6.11 -6.27 -10.98
N CYS A 11 6.08 -5.27 -10.10
CA CYS A 11 5.70 -3.90 -10.48
C CYS A 11 6.72 -3.28 -11.43
N GLY A 12 8.02 -3.53 -11.21
CA GLY A 12 9.12 -3.02 -12.01
C GLY A 12 10.50 -3.14 -11.36
N LEU A 13 11.45 -2.40 -11.92
CA LEU A 13 12.82 -2.30 -11.44
C LEU A 13 13.08 -0.91 -10.89
N ARG A 14 13.72 -0.82 -9.72
CA ARG A 14 14.18 0.44 -9.15
C ARG A 14 15.68 0.40 -8.92
N VAL A 15 16.38 1.44 -9.37
CA VAL A 15 17.83 1.56 -9.25
C VAL A 15 18.15 2.66 -8.26
N PHE A 16 19.00 2.35 -7.29
CA PHE A 16 19.51 3.28 -6.31
C PHE A 16 21.03 3.40 -6.42
N SER A 17 21.53 4.63 -6.33
CA SER A 17 22.95 4.92 -6.12
C SER A 17 23.13 5.41 -4.68
N GLY A 18 23.77 4.60 -3.84
CA GLY A 18 23.62 4.72 -2.39
C GLY A 18 22.15 4.61 -2.00
N THR A 19 21.58 5.69 -1.45
CA THR A 19 20.18 5.76 -1.00
C THR A 19 19.27 6.56 -1.93
N ASP A 20 19.83 7.13 -2.99
CA ASP A 20 19.12 8.00 -3.93
C ASP A 20 18.59 7.15 -5.09
N GLU A 21 17.28 7.23 -5.35
CA GLU A 21 16.68 6.57 -6.50
C GLU A 21 17.06 7.34 -7.77
N VAL A 22 17.71 6.63 -8.70
CA VAL A 22 18.13 7.19 -9.99
C VAL A 22 17.21 6.77 -11.13
N LEU A 23 16.43 5.70 -10.95
CA LEU A 23 15.49 5.20 -11.95
C LEU A 23 14.39 4.32 -11.31
N ASP A 24 13.15 4.47 -11.78
CA ASP A 24 12.04 3.52 -11.57
C ASP A 24 11.44 3.18 -12.94
N SER A 25 11.44 1.89 -13.28
CA SER A 25 10.98 1.39 -14.58
C SER A 25 9.93 0.28 -14.43
N PRO A 26 8.70 0.48 -14.92
CA PRO A 26 7.62 -0.52 -14.83
C PRO A 26 7.95 -1.87 -15.50
N GLY A 27 7.54 -2.97 -14.87
CA GLY A 27 7.64 -4.34 -15.37
C GLY A 27 6.61 -4.66 -16.47
N VAL A 28 6.59 -3.87 -17.54
CA VAL A 28 5.68 -4.01 -18.69
C VAL A 28 6.52 -4.06 -19.97
N ALA A 29 6.12 -4.91 -20.90
CA ALA A 29 6.67 -5.00 -22.24
C ALA A 29 5.56 -4.96 -23.29
N VAL A 30 5.81 -4.29 -24.42
CA VAL A 30 4.99 -4.35 -25.64
C VAL A 30 5.86 -4.95 -26.74
N ILE A 31 5.42 -6.06 -27.30
CA ILE A 31 6.20 -6.91 -28.20
C ILE A 31 5.56 -6.87 -29.58
N ASP A 32 6.16 -6.10 -30.49
CA ASP A 32 5.81 -6.17 -31.91
C ASP A 32 6.88 -6.92 -32.69
N ASN A 33 6.65 -7.15 -33.99
CA ASN A 33 7.54 -8.00 -34.80
C ASN A 33 8.93 -7.38 -35.05
N GLN A 34 9.11 -6.07 -34.81
CA GLN A 34 10.33 -5.33 -35.11
C GLN A 34 11.06 -4.86 -33.83
N GLN A 35 10.31 -4.46 -32.81
CA GLN A 35 10.81 -3.88 -31.56
C GLN A 35 10.16 -4.52 -30.34
N ILE A 36 10.89 -4.45 -29.24
CA ILE A 36 10.41 -4.77 -27.90
C ILE A 36 10.54 -3.46 -27.15
N LEU A 37 9.41 -2.91 -26.71
CA LEU A 37 9.39 -1.80 -25.77
C LEU A 37 9.27 -2.40 -24.38
N VAL A 38 9.98 -1.81 -23.42
CA VAL A 38 9.92 -2.17 -22.00
C VAL A 38 9.73 -0.91 -21.15
N GLY A 39 9.52 -1.06 -19.85
CA GLY A 39 9.48 0.07 -18.94
C GLY A 39 8.32 1.04 -19.20
N THR A 40 8.61 2.32 -19.00
CA THR A 40 7.65 3.43 -19.16
C THR A 40 7.14 3.53 -20.60
N ALA A 41 8.02 3.33 -21.59
CA ALA A 41 7.64 3.37 -23.01
C ALA A 41 6.61 2.29 -23.37
N ALA A 42 6.74 1.09 -22.79
CA ALA A 42 5.76 0.02 -22.94
C ALA A 42 4.45 0.33 -22.19
N LEU A 43 4.55 0.83 -20.96
CA LEU A 43 3.38 1.16 -20.14
C LEU A 43 2.46 2.18 -20.86
N MET A 44 3.03 3.21 -21.48
CA MET A 44 2.31 4.24 -22.24
C MET A 44 1.64 3.72 -23.53
N ARG A 45 1.87 2.46 -23.91
CA ARG A 45 1.26 1.84 -25.10
C ARG A 45 0.49 0.56 -24.79
N ALA A 46 0.52 0.08 -23.56
CA ALA A 46 0.04 -1.24 -23.20
C ALA A 46 -1.45 -1.44 -23.53
N ARG A 47 -2.30 -0.45 -23.24
CA ARG A 47 -3.75 -0.52 -23.50
C ARG A 47 -4.09 -0.35 -24.97
N SER A 48 -3.29 0.41 -25.71
CA SER A 48 -3.42 0.53 -27.17
C SER A 48 -3.01 -0.75 -27.93
N HIS A 49 -2.22 -1.64 -27.33
CA HIS A 49 -1.69 -2.87 -27.96
C HIS A 49 -1.90 -4.12 -27.08
N PRO A 50 -3.13 -4.42 -26.64
CA PRO A 50 -3.37 -5.38 -25.55
C PRO A 50 -2.96 -6.82 -25.88
N THR A 51 -2.95 -7.20 -27.16
CA THR A 51 -2.53 -8.54 -27.63
C THR A 51 -1.01 -8.72 -27.69
N GLN A 52 -0.25 -7.62 -27.54
CA GLN A 52 1.20 -7.58 -27.63
C GLN A 52 1.87 -7.35 -26.26
N VAL A 53 1.08 -7.21 -25.18
CA VAL A 53 1.60 -6.90 -23.85
C VAL A 53 2.06 -8.16 -23.12
N ASN A 54 3.22 -8.07 -22.47
CA ASN A 54 3.59 -8.95 -21.37
C ASN A 54 3.96 -8.12 -20.14
N ASN A 55 3.28 -8.35 -19.03
CA ASN A 55 3.56 -7.68 -17.75
C ASN A 55 3.80 -8.68 -16.61
N GLN A 56 4.09 -9.95 -16.94
CA GLN A 56 4.28 -11.04 -15.97
C GLN A 56 5.73 -11.56 -15.97
N PHE A 57 6.61 -11.02 -16.80
CA PHE A 57 7.93 -11.60 -17.04
C PHE A 57 8.86 -11.59 -15.82
N TRP A 58 8.74 -10.63 -14.90
CA TRP A 58 9.46 -10.68 -13.61
C TRP A 58 8.85 -11.68 -12.63
N ARG A 59 7.52 -11.77 -12.56
CA ARG A 59 6.83 -12.72 -11.67
C ARG A 59 7.07 -14.17 -12.09
N ARG A 60 7.00 -14.43 -13.41
CA ARG A 60 7.17 -15.78 -13.97
C ARG A 60 8.63 -16.15 -14.12
N LEU A 61 9.47 -15.19 -14.54
CA LEU A 61 10.90 -15.33 -14.83
C LEU A 61 11.29 -16.76 -15.21
N SER A 62 10.96 -17.14 -16.45
CA SER A 62 11.06 -18.52 -16.93
C SER A 62 11.55 -18.61 -18.36
N LEU A 63 11.97 -19.82 -18.73
CA LEU A 63 12.25 -20.24 -20.11
C LEU A 63 11.01 -20.86 -20.79
N GLU A 64 9.80 -20.56 -20.29
CA GLU A 64 8.56 -20.96 -20.97
C GLU A 64 8.36 -20.13 -22.23
N SER A 65 8.04 -20.81 -23.34
CA SER A 65 7.90 -20.18 -24.66
C SER A 65 6.75 -19.17 -24.67
N LEU A 66 7.05 -17.95 -25.14
CA LEU A 66 6.07 -16.91 -25.40
C LEU A 66 5.58 -17.02 -26.83
N LYS A 67 4.28 -16.78 -27.02
CA LYS A 67 3.71 -16.59 -28.36
C LYS A 67 4.10 -15.20 -28.86
N SER A 68 5.24 -15.12 -29.54
CA SER A 68 5.75 -13.89 -30.15
C SER A 68 6.33 -14.19 -31.53
N ASP A 69 6.07 -13.31 -32.48
CA ASP A 69 6.70 -13.32 -33.80
C ASP A 69 8.05 -12.57 -33.79
N ASN A 70 8.44 -11.97 -32.66
CA ASN A 70 9.72 -11.28 -32.51
C ASN A 70 10.83 -12.28 -32.18
N ALA A 71 11.82 -12.41 -33.07
CA ALA A 71 12.92 -13.36 -32.90
C ALA A 71 13.77 -13.12 -31.63
N ARG A 72 13.73 -11.91 -31.05
CA ARG A 72 14.43 -11.55 -29.81
C ARG A 72 13.64 -11.87 -28.54
N CYS A 73 12.37 -12.28 -28.64
CA CYS A 73 11.51 -12.58 -27.51
C CYS A 73 10.97 -14.00 -27.59
N ARG A 74 11.72 -14.99 -27.09
CA ARG A 74 11.29 -16.38 -27.07
C ARG A 74 10.66 -16.76 -25.74
N HIS A 75 11.12 -16.17 -24.63
CA HIS A 75 10.67 -16.48 -23.28
C HIS A 75 10.65 -15.24 -22.37
N HIS A 76 10.10 -15.37 -21.16
CA HIS A 76 10.09 -14.28 -20.17
C HIS A 76 11.51 -13.79 -19.79
N ALA A 77 12.49 -14.69 -19.79
CA ALA A 77 13.90 -14.35 -19.58
C ALA A 77 14.44 -13.33 -20.59
N ASP A 78 14.06 -13.44 -21.87
CA ASP A 78 14.52 -12.51 -22.90
C ASP A 78 13.93 -11.09 -22.65
N LEU A 79 12.71 -10.99 -22.12
CA LEU A 79 12.10 -9.71 -21.74
C LEU A 79 12.76 -9.09 -20.50
N ALA A 80 13.08 -9.90 -19.50
CA ALA A 80 13.84 -9.45 -18.34
C ALA A 80 15.22 -8.92 -18.75
N TYR A 81 15.90 -9.62 -19.67
CA TYR A 81 17.14 -9.15 -20.28
C TYR A 81 16.97 -7.81 -21.01
N CYS A 82 15.99 -7.70 -21.91
CA CYS A 82 15.71 -6.44 -22.61
C CYS A 82 15.44 -5.29 -21.63
N HIS A 83 14.75 -5.56 -20.52
CA HIS A 83 14.49 -4.55 -19.51
C HIS A 83 15.76 -4.10 -18.79
N LEU A 84 16.68 -5.02 -18.43
CA LEU A 84 17.97 -4.64 -17.84
C LEU A 84 18.86 -3.86 -18.80
N GLN A 85 18.82 -4.16 -20.10
CA GLN A 85 19.50 -3.36 -21.12
C GLN A 85 18.94 -1.93 -21.17
N ASP A 86 17.60 -1.79 -21.18
CA ASP A 86 16.92 -0.49 -21.19
C ASP A 86 17.25 0.34 -19.94
N ILE A 87 17.32 -0.28 -18.76
CA ILE A 87 17.80 0.38 -17.53
C ILE A 87 19.20 0.97 -17.72
N ALA A 88 20.15 0.17 -18.23
CA ALA A 88 21.54 0.58 -18.41
C ALA A 88 21.71 1.68 -19.49
N GLU A 89 20.76 1.81 -20.42
CA GLU A 89 20.73 2.88 -21.41
C GLU A 89 20.19 4.21 -20.84
N HIS A 90 19.36 4.15 -19.79
CA HIS A 90 18.66 5.32 -19.23
C HIS A 90 19.20 5.81 -17.89
N CYS A 91 20.12 5.09 -17.24
CA CYS A 91 20.82 5.57 -16.05
C CYS A 91 22.27 5.09 -15.96
N ASP A 92 23.10 5.87 -15.26
CA ASP A 92 24.45 5.44 -14.88
C ASP A 92 24.35 4.43 -13.74
N LEU A 93 24.54 3.15 -14.07
CA LEU A 93 24.52 2.09 -13.08
C LEU A 93 25.67 2.25 -12.05
N PRO A 94 25.41 1.97 -10.76
CA PRO A 94 26.47 1.83 -9.76
C PRO A 94 27.50 0.78 -10.21
N GLN A 95 28.76 1.00 -9.85
CA GLN A 95 29.85 0.06 -10.17
C GLN A 95 29.68 -1.29 -9.49
N GLU A 96 29.07 -1.31 -8.31
CA GLU A 96 28.74 -2.52 -7.56
C GLU A 96 27.28 -2.45 -7.15
N VAL A 97 26.51 -3.47 -7.53
CA VAL A 97 25.06 -3.51 -7.31
C VAL A 97 24.69 -4.71 -6.44
N VAL A 98 23.92 -4.47 -5.39
CA VAL A 98 23.20 -5.54 -4.68
C VAL A 98 21.83 -5.72 -5.32
N LEU A 99 21.47 -6.97 -5.63
CA LEU A 99 20.13 -7.32 -6.09
C LEU A 99 19.23 -7.55 -4.87
N ALA A 100 18.18 -6.76 -4.74
CA ALA A 100 17.12 -7.01 -3.75
C ALA A 100 15.93 -7.67 -4.44
N VAL A 101 15.61 -8.89 -4.05
CA VAL A 101 14.59 -9.72 -4.70
C VAL A 101 13.46 -10.10 -3.74
N PRO A 102 12.26 -10.43 -4.25
CA PRO A 102 11.17 -10.86 -3.39
C PRO A 102 11.40 -12.28 -2.86
N GLY A 103 10.98 -12.53 -1.62
CA GLY A 103 11.19 -13.82 -0.93
C GLY A 103 10.44 -15.02 -1.51
N ASN A 104 9.62 -14.83 -2.54
CA ASN A 104 8.91 -15.91 -3.24
C ASN A 104 9.57 -16.35 -4.55
N PHE A 105 10.75 -15.81 -4.90
CA PHE A 105 11.51 -16.31 -6.04
C PHE A 105 12.00 -17.74 -5.77
N THR A 106 11.71 -18.66 -6.70
CA THR A 106 12.21 -20.04 -6.57
C THR A 106 13.70 -20.11 -6.86
N ARG A 107 14.34 -21.22 -6.48
CA ARG A 107 15.75 -21.46 -6.79
C ARG A 107 16.03 -21.40 -8.29
N GLU A 108 15.12 -21.89 -9.11
CA GLU A 108 15.21 -21.84 -10.58
C GLU A 108 15.13 -20.41 -11.09
N GLN A 109 14.22 -19.60 -10.53
CA GLN A 109 14.09 -18.18 -10.89
C GLN A 109 15.34 -17.38 -10.48
N LEU A 110 15.90 -17.63 -9.29
CA LEU A 110 17.14 -16.99 -8.84
C LEU A 110 18.34 -17.39 -9.72
N ALA A 111 18.46 -18.68 -10.07
CA ALA A 111 19.51 -19.13 -10.97
C ALA A 111 19.39 -18.50 -12.37
N LEU A 112 18.17 -18.39 -12.90
CA LEU A 112 17.90 -17.74 -14.17
C LEU A 112 18.16 -16.23 -14.11
N LEU A 113 17.75 -15.55 -13.03
CA LEU A 113 18.05 -14.14 -12.78
C LEU A 113 19.55 -13.88 -12.82
N LEU A 114 20.34 -14.64 -12.06
CA LEU A 114 21.78 -14.49 -12.00
C LEU A 114 22.44 -14.74 -13.37
N GLY A 115 21.93 -15.73 -14.12
CA GLY A 115 22.36 -15.97 -15.50
C GLY A 115 22.08 -14.77 -16.42
N ILE A 116 20.89 -14.16 -16.33
CA ILE A 116 20.53 -12.97 -17.12
C ILE A 116 21.40 -11.77 -16.72
N VAL A 117 21.58 -11.55 -15.42
CA VAL A 117 22.38 -10.44 -14.89
C VAL A 117 23.83 -10.55 -15.33
N ASN A 118 24.41 -11.75 -15.34
CA ASN A 118 25.78 -12.00 -15.82
C ASN A 118 25.98 -11.62 -17.31
N GLU A 119 24.92 -11.68 -18.11
CA GLU A 119 24.95 -11.27 -19.53
C GLU A 119 24.55 -9.79 -19.73
N SER A 120 24.25 -9.07 -18.65
CA SER A 120 23.82 -7.66 -18.64
C SER A 120 24.93 -6.71 -18.13
N PRO A 121 24.79 -5.38 -18.32
CA PRO A 121 25.69 -4.37 -17.76
C PRO A 121 25.70 -4.29 -16.23
N VAL A 122 24.81 -4.99 -15.53
CA VAL A 122 24.71 -4.93 -14.06
C VAL A 122 25.82 -5.76 -13.41
N ASN A 123 26.73 -5.12 -12.70
CA ASN A 123 27.73 -5.80 -11.88
C ASN A 123 27.15 -6.17 -10.51
N ALA A 124 26.48 -7.32 -10.43
CA ALA A 124 25.92 -7.80 -9.18
C ALA A 124 27.00 -8.37 -8.25
N VAL A 125 27.10 -7.82 -7.05
CA VAL A 125 28.06 -8.22 -6.00
C VAL A 125 27.38 -8.81 -4.76
N GLY A 126 26.05 -8.85 -4.74
CA GLY A 126 25.27 -9.36 -3.62
C GLY A 126 23.83 -9.63 -4.02
N LEU A 127 23.17 -10.52 -3.29
CA LEU A 127 21.78 -10.90 -3.50
C LEU A 127 21.10 -11.03 -2.14
N VAL A 128 20.03 -10.24 -1.91
CA VAL A 128 19.36 -10.16 -0.61
C VAL A 128 17.84 -10.26 -0.77
N ASP A 129 17.19 -10.85 0.22
CA ASP A 129 15.73 -10.81 0.33
C ASP A 129 15.28 -9.39 0.71
N ALA A 130 14.39 -8.80 -0.08
CA ALA A 130 13.93 -7.42 0.10
C ALA A 130 13.16 -7.22 1.42
N ALA A 131 12.39 -8.21 1.88
CA ALA A 131 11.65 -8.11 3.14
C ALA A 131 12.62 -8.17 4.34
N THR A 132 13.55 -9.11 4.36
CA THR A 132 14.62 -9.19 5.37
C THR A 132 15.44 -7.90 5.41
N ALA A 133 15.84 -7.37 4.25
CA ALA A 133 16.54 -6.09 4.16
C ALA A 133 15.71 -4.98 4.81
N CYS A 134 14.48 -4.74 4.38
CA CYS A 134 13.64 -3.68 4.93
C CYS A 134 13.42 -3.81 6.46
N ILE A 135 13.20 -5.03 6.96
CA ILE A 135 12.83 -5.27 8.37
C ILE A 135 14.03 -5.24 9.32
N SER A 136 15.18 -5.78 8.90
CA SER A 136 16.41 -5.85 9.72
C SER A 136 16.80 -4.50 10.32
N ALA A 137 16.62 -3.41 9.57
CA ALA A 137 17.02 -2.07 9.98
C ALA A 137 16.04 -1.38 10.95
N VAL A 138 14.78 -1.83 11.04
CA VAL A 138 13.70 -1.02 11.65
C VAL A 138 12.79 -1.76 12.62
N ALA A 139 12.79 -3.10 12.64
CA ALA A 139 11.86 -3.85 13.49
C ALA A 139 12.47 -4.19 14.86
N PRO A 140 11.66 -4.18 15.94
CA PRO A 140 12.09 -4.63 17.24
C PRO A 140 12.24 -6.16 17.28
N ARG A 141 12.73 -6.70 18.39
CA ARG A 141 12.74 -8.16 18.59
C ARG A 141 11.30 -8.70 18.63
N GLY A 142 11.06 -9.80 17.93
CA GLY A 142 9.74 -10.41 17.80
C GLY A 142 9.50 -10.95 16.40
N VAL A 143 8.25 -11.35 16.12
CA VAL A 143 7.81 -11.77 14.79
C VAL A 143 7.01 -10.64 14.16
N HIS A 144 7.42 -10.21 12.97
CA HIS A 144 6.82 -9.09 12.26
C HIS A 144 6.47 -9.47 10.83
N LEU A 145 5.59 -8.68 10.20
CA LEU A 145 5.16 -8.91 8.83
C LEU A 145 5.66 -7.78 7.93
N HIS A 146 6.15 -8.11 6.74
CA HIS A 146 6.39 -7.18 5.66
C HIS A 146 5.37 -7.42 4.55
N VAL A 147 4.61 -6.39 4.18
CA VAL A 147 3.58 -6.45 3.14
C VAL A 147 4.03 -5.65 1.92
N GLU A 148 4.41 -6.37 0.88
CA GLU A 148 4.86 -5.81 -0.39
C GLU A 148 3.72 -5.82 -1.41
N LEU A 149 3.42 -4.66 -2.00
CA LEU A 149 2.48 -4.57 -3.12
C LEU A 149 3.20 -4.88 -4.42
N GLN A 150 2.84 -6.01 -5.01
CA GLN A 150 3.31 -6.50 -6.31
C GLN A 150 2.25 -6.22 -7.38
N ARG A 151 2.59 -6.34 -8.67
CA ARG A 151 1.70 -6.03 -9.80
C ARG A 151 0.50 -6.97 -9.83
N HIS A 152 0.75 -8.26 -9.65
CA HIS A 152 -0.28 -9.31 -9.79
C HIS A 152 -0.71 -9.93 -8.47
N GLN A 153 -0.03 -9.61 -7.37
CA GLN A 153 -0.28 -10.18 -6.06
C GLN A 153 0.13 -9.20 -4.95
N THR A 154 -0.24 -9.50 -3.72
CA THR A 154 0.43 -8.93 -2.53
C THR A 154 1.27 -10.04 -1.91
N LEU A 155 2.51 -9.74 -1.55
CA LEU A 155 3.39 -10.66 -0.83
C LEU A 155 3.43 -10.30 0.65
N VAL A 156 3.11 -11.26 1.53
CA VAL A 156 3.21 -11.12 2.98
C VAL A 156 4.34 -12.00 3.49
N SER A 157 5.43 -11.38 3.91
CA SER A 157 6.60 -12.07 4.47
C SER A 157 6.59 -11.98 5.99
N ARG A 158 6.69 -13.13 6.67
CA ARG A 158 6.87 -13.23 8.12
C ARG A 158 8.35 -13.27 8.43
N ILE A 159 8.82 -12.31 9.22
CA ILE A 159 10.21 -12.12 9.59
C ILE A 159 10.37 -12.29 11.11
N ALA A 160 11.23 -13.22 11.51
CA ALA A 160 11.61 -13.41 12.91
C ALA A 160 12.83 -12.54 13.21
N VAL A 161 12.74 -11.69 14.24
CA VAL A 161 13.78 -10.73 14.62
C VAL A 161 14.31 -11.05 16.01
N HIS A 162 15.57 -11.43 16.09
CA HIS A 162 16.31 -11.65 17.34
C HIS A 162 17.61 -10.84 17.35
N GLU A 163 18.75 -11.50 17.12
CA GLU A 163 20.02 -10.84 16.78
C GLU A 163 20.13 -10.61 15.28
N GLN A 164 19.42 -11.42 14.50
CA GLN A 164 19.21 -11.26 13.08
C GLN A 164 17.71 -11.16 12.78
N ALA A 165 17.36 -10.46 11.72
CA ALA A 165 16.06 -10.58 11.07
C ALA A 165 16.17 -11.66 10.00
N GLU A 166 15.31 -12.69 10.08
CA GLU A 166 15.32 -13.86 9.20
C GLU A 166 13.93 -14.11 8.62
N LEU A 167 13.88 -14.37 7.32
CA LEU A 167 12.65 -14.75 6.63
C LEU A 167 12.21 -16.17 7.04
N ASP A 168 11.03 -16.27 7.66
CA ASP A 168 10.40 -17.54 8.04
C ASP A 168 9.58 -18.10 6.87
N ILE A 169 8.62 -17.30 6.39
CA ILE A 169 7.75 -17.65 5.26
C ILE A 169 7.35 -16.41 4.47
N ALA A 170 7.15 -16.58 3.16
CA ALA A 170 6.58 -15.57 2.27
C ALA A 170 5.34 -16.13 1.57
N GLU A 171 4.16 -15.55 1.84
CA GLU A 171 2.89 -15.99 1.27
C GLU A 171 2.34 -14.98 0.26
N ALA A 172 2.07 -15.46 -0.95
CA ALA A 172 1.50 -14.64 -2.02
C ALA A 172 -0.03 -14.72 -2.02
N ILE A 173 -0.67 -13.55 -2.08
CA ILE A 173 -2.12 -13.40 -2.15
C ILE A 173 -2.48 -13.03 -3.59
N GLY A 174 -3.10 -13.96 -4.32
CA GLY A 174 -3.65 -13.70 -5.64
C GLY A 174 -4.75 -12.63 -5.61
N ASP A 175 -5.05 -12.06 -6.79
CA ASP A 175 -6.10 -11.06 -7.00
C ASP A 175 -5.99 -9.80 -6.12
N SER A 176 -4.83 -9.55 -5.54
CA SER A 176 -4.55 -8.43 -4.63
C SER A 176 -3.32 -7.62 -5.02
N GLY A 177 -2.95 -7.67 -6.30
CA GLY A 177 -1.87 -6.84 -6.82
C GLY A 177 -2.33 -5.44 -7.19
N LEU A 178 -1.35 -4.58 -7.52
CA LEU A 178 -1.57 -3.22 -8.02
C LEU A 178 -2.52 -3.21 -9.22
N GLN A 179 -2.43 -4.20 -10.11
CA GLN A 179 -3.33 -4.30 -11.27
C GLN A 179 -4.80 -4.44 -10.83
N ASN A 180 -5.09 -5.21 -9.78
CA ASN A 180 -6.45 -5.37 -9.28
C ASN A 180 -7.02 -4.07 -8.72
N PHE A 181 -6.19 -3.26 -8.05
CA PHE A 181 -6.59 -1.92 -7.60
C PHE A 181 -6.83 -0.97 -8.77
N GLN A 182 -5.91 -0.94 -9.74
CA GLN A 182 -6.06 -0.11 -10.94
C GLN A 182 -7.30 -0.46 -11.75
N ASP A 183 -7.61 -1.75 -11.91
CA ASP A 183 -8.82 -2.19 -12.61
C ASP A 183 -10.09 -1.83 -11.83
N ALA A 184 -10.05 -1.86 -10.49
CA ALA A 184 -11.17 -1.40 -9.65
C ALA A 184 -11.40 0.11 -9.79
N TRP A 185 -10.33 0.91 -9.78
CA TRP A 185 -10.41 2.36 -9.99
C TRP A 185 -10.89 2.70 -11.40
N ALA A 186 -10.37 2.02 -12.43
CA ALA A 186 -10.76 2.22 -13.82
C ALA A 186 -12.27 2.05 -14.01
N ARG A 187 -12.87 1.05 -13.35
CA ARG A 187 -14.33 0.84 -13.33
C ARG A 187 -15.06 2.02 -12.69
N VAL A 188 -14.60 2.50 -11.53
CA VAL A 188 -15.21 3.66 -10.85
C VAL A 188 -15.19 4.90 -11.76
N PHE A 189 -14.07 5.20 -12.41
CA PHE A 189 -13.99 6.33 -13.34
C PHE A 189 -14.86 6.12 -14.58
N THR A 190 -14.83 4.92 -15.17
CA THR A 190 -15.65 4.55 -16.34
C THR A 190 -17.14 4.74 -16.04
N ASP A 191 -17.63 4.20 -14.93
CA ASP A 191 -19.02 4.34 -14.49
C ASP A 191 -19.38 5.82 -14.29
N ALA A 192 -18.49 6.62 -13.71
CA ALA A 192 -18.70 8.05 -13.54
C ALA A 192 -18.82 8.79 -14.88
N PHE A 193 -17.95 8.52 -15.86
CA PHE A 193 -18.02 9.11 -17.20
C PHE A 193 -19.29 8.70 -17.95
N ILE A 194 -19.72 7.43 -17.84
CA ILE A 194 -20.95 6.95 -18.46
C ILE A 194 -22.18 7.64 -17.85
N MET A 195 -22.25 7.69 -16.52
CA MET A 195 -23.40 8.28 -15.81
C MET A 195 -23.49 9.79 -15.99
N GLN A 196 -22.37 10.51 -15.93
CA GLN A 196 -22.36 11.98 -15.88
C GLN A 196 -22.23 12.61 -17.27
N CYS A 197 -21.58 11.92 -18.21
CA CYS A 197 -21.26 12.47 -19.53
C CYS A 197 -21.70 11.59 -20.71
N ARG A 198 -22.30 10.40 -20.46
CA ARG A 198 -22.65 9.40 -21.49
C ARG A 198 -21.46 9.04 -22.39
N PHE A 199 -20.28 9.01 -21.78
CA PHE A 199 -19.02 8.68 -22.43
C PHE A 199 -18.51 7.37 -21.85
N ASP A 200 -18.12 6.44 -22.72
CA ASP A 200 -17.46 5.21 -22.31
C ASP A 200 -15.96 5.31 -22.64
N PRO A 201 -15.09 5.53 -21.63
CA PRO A 201 -13.64 5.57 -21.82
C PRO A 201 -13.02 4.29 -22.39
N LEU A 202 -13.73 3.16 -22.33
CA LEU A 202 -13.23 1.85 -22.78
C LEU A 202 -13.62 1.55 -24.24
N HIS A 203 -14.29 2.48 -24.92
CA HIS A 203 -14.72 2.28 -26.30
C HIS A 203 -13.58 2.34 -27.33
N SER A 204 -12.50 3.09 -27.03
CA SER A 204 -11.30 3.20 -27.87
C SER A 204 -10.06 2.88 -27.04
N ALA A 205 -9.10 2.20 -27.66
CA ALA A 205 -7.86 1.80 -26.99
C ALA A 205 -6.98 3.01 -26.65
N GLU A 206 -7.05 4.09 -27.44
CA GLU A 206 -6.37 5.36 -27.15
C GLU A 206 -6.97 6.06 -25.92
N VAL A 207 -8.29 6.08 -25.81
CA VAL A 207 -8.98 6.66 -24.66
C VAL A 207 -8.76 5.81 -23.41
N GLU A 208 -8.79 4.48 -23.54
CA GLU A 208 -8.44 3.57 -22.44
C GLU A 208 -7.01 3.81 -21.96
N GLN A 209 -6.04 3.99 -22.87
CA GLN A 209 -4.67 4.32 -22.49
C GLN A 209 -4.62 5.64 -21.71
N GLN A 210 -5.27 6.70 -22.20
CA GLN A 210 -5.33 7.99 -21.50
C GLN A 210 -5.98 7.89 -20.11
N LEU A 211 -7.03 7.07 -19.97
CA LEU A 211 -7.65 6.79 -18.68
C LEU A 211 -6.62 6.23 -17.70
N TYR A 212 -5.86 5.21 -18.09
CA TYR A 212 -4.86 4.58 -17.23
C TYR A 212 -3.66 5.51 -16.95
N ASP A 213 -3.26 6.35 -17.89
CA ASP A 213 -2.13 7.29 -17.72
C ASP A 213 -2.47 8.40 -16.69
N LEU A 214 -3.71 8.91 -16.70
CA LEU A 214 -4.14 10.02 -15.84
C LEU A 214 -4.69 9.56 -14.48
N MET A 215 -5.24 8.35 -14.41
CA MET A 215 -5.91 7.81 -13.23
C MET A 215 -5.08 7.86 -11.93
N PRO A 216 -3.78 7.52 -11.89
CA PRO A 216 -2.99 7.63 -10.66
C PRO A 216 -3.02 9.04 -10.06
N GLN A 217 -2.97 10.07 -10.90
CA GLN A 217 -3.03 11.47 -10.46
C GLN A 217 -4.42 11.82 -9.92
N TRP A 218 -5.49 11.33 -10.55
CA TRP A 218 -6.84 11.55 -10.06
C TRP A 218 -7.10 10.88 -8.72
N VAL A 219 -6.67 9.63 -8.54
CA VAL A 219 -6.75 8.90 -7.27
C VAL A 219 -5.99 9.66 -6.19
N SER A 220 -4.75 10.09 -6.48
CA SER A 220 -3.93 10.88 -5.57
C SER A 220 -4.59 12.20 -5.16
N ARG A 221 -5.25 12.91 -6.09
CA ARG A 221 -6.03 14.12 -5.78
C ARG A 221 -7.23 13.81 -4.90
N ALA A 222 -8.00 12.76 -5.21
CA ALA A 222 -9.14 12.34 -4.41
C ALA A 222 -8.73 11.97 -2.97
N MET A 223 -7.59 11.29 -2.79
CA MET A 223 -7.06 10.96 -1.45
C MET A 223 -6.70 12.21 -0.63
N ARG A 224 -6.24 13.29 -1.27
CA ARG A 224 -5.91 14.56 -0.59
C ARG A 224 -7.11 15.47 -0.35
N GLN A 225 -8.06 15.49 -1.28
CA GLN A 225 -9.13 16.49 -1.34
C GLN A 225 -10.52 15.91 -1.02
N GLY A 226 -10.63 14.59 -0.86
CA GLY A 226 -11.89 13.86 -0.67
C GLY A 226 -12.64 13.56 -1.97
N GLU A 227 -12.31 14.23 -3.07
CA GLU A 227 -12.90 14.05 -4.40
C GLU A 227 -11.96 14.57 -5.50
N VAL A 228 -12.27 14.23 -6.74
CA VAL A 228 -11.59 14.74 -7.93
C VAL A 228 -12.59 14.97 -9.06
N MET A 229 -12.39 16.04 -9.83
CA MET A 229 -12.98 16.20 -11.16
C MET A 229 -11.98 15.64 -12.18
N ALA A 230 -12.22 14.41 -12.65
CA ALA A 230 -11.43 13.79 -13.69
C ALA A 230 -11.81 14.35 -15.06
N GLU A 231 -10.83 14.56 -15.94
CA GLU A 231 -11.03 15.15 -17.26
C GLU A 231 -10.43 14.24 -18.33
N LEU A 232 -11.25 13.81 -19.29
CA LEU A 232 -10.84 12.91 -20.37
C LEU A 232 -11.61 13.26 -21.64
N ASP A 233 -10.90 13.49 -22.76
CA ASP A 233 -11.51 13.85 -24.06
C ASP A 233 -12.51 15.03 -23.95
N ASP A 234 -12.08 16.13 -23.32
CA ASP A 234 -12.87 17.34 -23.03
C ASP A 234 -14.15 17.11 -22.19
N ARG A 235 -14.27 15.95 -21.54
CA ARG A 235 -15.40 15.60 -20.66
C ARG A 235 -14.92 15.48 -19.24
N THR A 236 -15.78 15.82 -18.28
CA THR A 236 -15.44 15.81 -16.86
C THR A 236 -16.37 14.95 -16.04
N ALA A 237 -15.82 14.04 -15.23
CA ALA A 237 -16.59 13.23 -14.29
C ALA A 237 -16.07 13.42 -12.87
N LYS A 238 -16.99 13.61 -11.93
CA LYS A 238 -16.69 13.73 -10.51
C LYS A 238 -16.63 12.34 -9.87
N VAL A 239 -15.54 12.06 -9.16
CA VAL A 239 -15.34 10.82 -8.38
C VAL A 239 -14.94 11.18 -6.95
N SER A 240 -15.60 10.59 -5.96
CA SER A 240 -15.25 10.76 -4.55
C SER A 240 -14.22 9.73 -4.07
N LEU A 241 -13.47 10.07 -3.03
CA LEU A 241 -12.57 9.14 -2.35
C LEU A 241 -13.33 7.90 -1.83
N ARG A 242 -14.57 8.08 -1.35
CA ARG A 242 -15.38 6.96 -0.85
C ARG A 242 -15.61 5.91 -1.94
N GLN A 243 -15.97 6.33 -3.15
CA GLN A 243 -16.19 5.39 -4.26
C GLN A 243 -14.94 4.56 -4.55
N LEU A 244 -13.76 5.18 -4.48
CA LEU A 244 -12.48 4.49 -4.65
C LEU A 244 -12.19 3.54 -3.47
N GLN A 245 -12.45 3.96 -2.23
CA GLN A 245 -12.27 3.12 -1.04
C GLN A 245 -13.20 1.91 -1.04
N ASP A 246 -14.48 2.10 -1.38
CA ASP A 246 -15.47 1.03 -1.51
C ASP A 246 -15.05 0.02 -2.57
N ALA A 247 -14.49 0.48 -3.70
CA ALA A 247 -13.94 -0.39 -4.74
C ALA A 247 -12.68 -1.16 -4.29
N CYS A 248 -11.87 -0.59 -3.38
CA CYS A 248 -10.68 -1.23 -2.83
C CYS A 248 -10.99 -2.22 -1.68
N ALA A 249 -12.11 -2.05 -0.98
CA ALA A 249 -12.41 -2.77 0.25
C ALA A 249 -12.34 -4.31 0.12
N PRO A 250 -12.86 -4.95 -0.96
CA PRO A 250 -12.74 -6.41 -1.12
C PRO A 250 -11.31 -6.91 -1.34
N ILE A 251 -10.43 -6.06 -1.87
CA ILE A 251 -9.02 -6.39 -2.08
C ILE A 251 -8.27 -6.25 -0.75
N LEU A 252 -8.49 -5.13 -0.06
CA LEU A 252 -7.90 -4.85 1.26
C LEU A 252 -8.32 -5.89 2.31
N SER A 253 -9.55 -6.40 2.26
CA SER A 253 -10.02 -7.43 3.20
C SER A 253 -9.28 -8.75 3.05
N ARG A 254 -8.91 -9.15 1.83
CA ARG A 254 -8.11 -10.36 1.57
C ARG A 254 -6.70 -10.22 2.13
N VAL A 255 -6.08 -9.06 1.94
CA VAL A 255 -4.76 -8.78 2.49
C VAL A 255 -4.81 -8.72 4.02
N ARG A 256 -5.83 -8.07 4.60
CA ARG A 256 -6.06 -8.03 6.05
C ARG A 256 -6.18 -9.43 6.65
N ALA A 257 -7.04 -10.28 6.07
CA ALA A 257 -7.23 -11.65 6.54
C ALA A 257 -5.92 -12.47 6.54
N MET A 258 -5.08 -12.31 5.52
CA MET A 258 -3.76 -12.95 5.49
C MET A 258 -2.83 -12.40 6.59
N THR A 259 -2.78 -11.08 6.74
CA THR A 259 -1.95 -10.47 7.79
C THR A 259 -2.39 -10.89 9.20
N GLU A 260 -3.69 -11.00 9.44
CA GLU A 260 -4.25 -11.47 10.73
C GLU A 260 -3.93 -12.94 10.99
N ASN A 261 -3.91 -13.77 9.94
CA ASN A 261 -3.55 -15.19 10.05
C ASN A 261 -2.07 -15.42 10.39
N LEU A 262 -1.17 -14.60 9.83
CA LEU A 262 0.27 -14.75 10.01
C LEU A 262 0.84 -14.00 11.21
N ALA A 263 0.13 -12.98 11.70
CA ALA A 263 0.55 -12.14 12.81
C ALA A 263 0.47 -12.84 14.17
N GLU A 264 1.35 -12.45 15.06
CA GLU A 264 1.31 -12.74 16.50
C GLU A 264 0.80 -11.51 17.27
N GLU A 265 0.50 -11.66 18.57
CA GLU A 265 -0.10 -10.61 19.41
C GLU A 265 0.64 -9.26 19.36
N ASN A 266 1.97 -9.30 19.23
CA ASN A 266 2.84 -8.13 19.18
C ASN A 266 3.47 -7.88 17.82
N SER A 267 2.97 -8.54 16.76
CA SER A 267 3.45 -8.27 15.41
C SER A 267 3.15 -6.83 15.00
N ILE A 268 4.08 -6.29 14.23
CA ILE A 268 3.97 -5.00 13.56
C ILE A 268 3.91 -5.32 12.08
N VAL A 269 2.98 -4.70 11.38
CA VAL A 269 2.82 -4.87 9.94
C VAL A 269 3.51 -3.72 9.23
N PHE A 270 4.69 -3.99 8.70
CA PHE A 270 5.45 -3.07 7.89
C PHE A 270 4.93 -3.14 6.46
N VAL A 271 4.55 -2.00 5.88
CA VAL A 271 4.01 -1.92 4.52
C VAL A 271 4.95 -1.10 3.65
N SER A 272 5.21 -1.57 2.44
CA SER A 272 5.99 -0.81 1.45
C SER A 272 5.32 0.55 1.11
N HIS A 273 6.13 1.52 0.66
CA HIS A 273 5.68 2.87 0.32
C HIS A 273 4.48 2.92 -0.65
N ARG A 274 4.36 1.94 -1.57
CA ARG A 274 3.27 1.86 -2.56
C ARG A 274 1.88 1.78 -1.92
N TRP A 275 1.77 1.29 -0.68
CA TRP A 275 0.49 1.25 0.05
C TRP A 275 -0.04 2.64 0.41
N ALA A 276 0.82 3.66 0.46
CA ALA A 276 0.39 5.05 0.66
C ALA A 276 -0.40 5.62 -0.54
N GLU A 277 -0.30 4.98 -1.70
CA GLU A 277 -1.01 5.37 -2.93
C GLU A 277 -2.36 4.65 -3.09
N ILE A 278 -2.66 3.69 -2.22
CA ILE A 278 -3.89 2.91 -2.28
C ILE A 278 -4.97 3.57 -1.40
N PRO A 279 -6.15 3.91 -1.94
CA PRO A 279 -7.29 4.33 -1.13
C PRO A 279 -7.64 3.26 -0.08
N GLY A 280 -7.45 3.58 1.19
CA GLY A 280 -7.64 2.63 2.30
C GLY A 280 -6.40 1.84 2.71
N GLY A 281 -5.27 1.98 2.00
CA GLY A 281 -4.02 1.26 2.28
C GLY A 281 -3.40 1.58 3.64
N ALA A 282 -3.46 2.85 4.06
CA ALA A 282 -3.02 3.27 5.40
C ALA A 282 -3.89 2.70 6.55
N GLN A 283 -5.06 2.15 6.23
CA GLN A 283 -6.00 1.52 7.17
C GLN A 283 -6.03 -0.01 7.02
N LEU A 284 -5.05 -0.60 6.32
CA LEU A 284 -5.01 -2.03 6.03
C LEU A 284 -5.06 -2.92 7.30
N THR A 285 -4.54 -2.46 8.44
CA THR A 285 -4.59 -3.11 9.76
C THR A 285 -4.36 -2.08 10.88
N GLY A 286 -4.61 -2.47 12.14
CA GLY A 286 -4.56 -1.59 13.31
C GLY A 286 -3.15 -1.16 13.75
N ARG A 287 -2.11 -1.94 13.39
CA ARG A 287 -0.69 -1.66 13.72
C ARG A 287 0.18 -1.67 12.48
N ILE A 288 0.11 -0.59 11.69
CA ILE A 288 0.92 -0.43 10.48
C ILE A 288 2.12 0.46 10.75
N HIS A 289 3.26 0.09 10.16
CA HIS A 289 4.37 1.00 9.94
C HIS A 289 4.62 1.14 8.44
N LEU A 290 4.47 2.36 7.91
CA LEU A 290 4.77 2.65 6.52
C LEU A 290 6.28 2.80 6.36
N LEU A 291 6.88 1.94 5.55
CA LEU A 291 8.31 2.01 5.24
C LEU A 291 8.59 3.18 4.30
N PRO A 292 9.74 3.87 4.45
CA PRO A 292 10.14 4.91 3.53
C PRO A 292 10.37 4.34 2.12
N HIS A 293 10.22 5.20 1.12
CA HIS A 293 10.38 4.87 -0.31
C HIS A 293 11.68 4.12 -0.61
N ASN A 294 12.78 4.54 0.02
CA ASN A 294 14.12 4.01 -0.16
C ASN A 294 14.57 3.05 0.97
N CYS A 295 13.64 2.42 1.68
CA CYS A 295 13.93 1.52 2.81
C CYS A 295 14.96 0.43 2.46
N VAL A 296 14.80 -0.23 1.31
CA VAL A 296 15.72 -1.28 0.85
C VAL A 296 17.14 -0.75 0.65
N ALA A 297 17.27 0.44 0.05
CA ALA A 297 18.57 1.06 -0.21
C ALA A 297 19.26 1.53 1.09
N LEU A 298 18.50 2.10 2.02
CA LEU A 298 18.98 2.44 3.37
C LEU A 298 19.52 1.21 4.10
N SER A 299 18.78 0.11 4.07
CA SER A 299 19.17 -1.12 4.75
C SER A 299 20.38 -1.77 4.10
N VAL A 300 20.39 -1.92 2.77
CA VAL A 300 21.54 -2.51 2.06
C VAL A 300 22.81 -1.70 2.26
N THR A 301 22.72 -0.36 2.29
CA THR A 301 23.88 0.49 2.60
C THR A 301 24.42 0.22 4.02
N LYS A 302 23.53 -0.01 4.99
CA LYS A 302 23.90 -0.36 6.37
C LYS A 302 24.54 -1.76 6.48
N HIS A 303 24.04 -2.72 5.71
CA HIS A 303 24.43 -4.13 5.75
C HIS A 303 25.35 -4.56 4.60
N TRP A 304 26.05 -3.61 3.97
CA TRP A 304 26.81 -3.88 2.75
C TRP A 304 27.82 -5.03 2.93
N GLU A 305 28.59 -5.01 4.01
CA GLU A 305 29.60 -6.04 4.31
C GLU A 305 29.01 -7.43 4.56
N GLU A 306 27.78 -7.52 5.07
CA GLU A 306 27.06 -8.79 5.28
C GLU A 306 26.53 -9.38 3.97
N ILE A 307 26.21 -8.52 2.99
CA ILE A 307 25.57 -8.91 1.72
C ILE A 307 26.60 -9.13 0.61
N TYR A 308 27.71 -8.39 0.66
CA TYR A 308 28.76 -8.41 -0.35
C TYR A 308 29.42 -9.78 -0.48
N SER A 309 29.65 -10.20 -1.72
CA SER A 309 30.37 -11.41 -2.09
C SER A 309 31.51 -11.07 -3.04
N GLU A 310 32.73 -11.48 -2.68
CA GLU A 310 33.89 -11.43 -3.58
C GLU A 310 33.79 -12.45 -4.73
N THR A 311 32.88 -13.42 -4.62
CA THR A 311 32.68 -14.46 -5.62
C THR A 311 31.47 -14.16 -6.50
N PRO A 312 31.51 -14.50 -7.80
CA PRO A 312 30.37 -14.35 -8.70
C PRO A 312 29.20 -15.31 -8.38
N ALA A 313 29.45 -16.32 -7.52
CA ALA A 313 28.43 -17.28 -7.08
C ALA A 313 27.59 -16.69 -5.93
N LEU A 314 26.75 -15.71 -6.26
CA LEU A 314 25.89 -15.03 -5.28
C LEU A 314 24.89 -16.00 -4.64
N ARG A 315 24.78 -15.93 -3.31
CA ARG A 315 23.76 -16.64 -2.54
C ARG A 315 22.74 -15.62 -2.05
N LEU A 316 21.48 -16.04 -1.98
CA LEU A 316 20.43 -15.23 -1.38
C LEU A 316 20.68 -15.09 0.12
N VAL A 317 20.92 -13.86 0.56
CA VAL A 317 20.98 -13.49 1.97
C VAL A 317 19.55 -13.25 2.45
N ASN A 318 19.03 -14.19 3.23
CA ASN A 318 17.68 -14.15 3.82
C ASN A 318 17.70 -13.86 5.33
N ALA A 319 18.89 -13.67 5.92
CA ALA A 319 19.10 -13.26 7.29
C ALA A 319 20.14 -12.12 7.36
N LEU A 320 19.83 -11.06 8.12
CA LEU A 320 20.71 -9.90 8.33
C LEU A 320 20.72 -9.51 9.80
N SER A 321 21.82 -8.93 10.28
CA SER A 321 21.89 -8.41 11.65
C SER A 321 20.76 -7.41 11.94
N ALA A 322 20.04 -7.61 13.03
CA ALA A 322 18.94 -6.74 13.42
C ALA A 322 19.47 -5.45 14.06
N ALA A 323 18.75 -4.34 13.86
CA ALA A 323 19.04 -3.10 14.57
C ALA A 323 18.96 -3.32 16.10
N PRO A 324 19.88 -2.73 16.89
CA PRO A 324 19.80 -2.77 18.33
C PRO A 324 18.44 -2.24 18.82
N ALA A 325 17.85 -2.88 19.83
CA ALA A 325 16.54 -2.51 20.36
C ALA A 325 16.44 -1.02 20.79
N THR A 326 17.57 -0.38 21.12
CA THR A 326 17.66 1.05 21.47
C THR A 326 17.57 2.01 20.28
N GLU A 327 17.80 1.52 19.06
CA GLU A 327 17.76 2.32 17.82
C GLU A 327 16.42 2.21 17.09
N VAL A 328 15.56 1.28 17.51
CA VAL A 328 14.28 1.02 16.87
C VAL A 328 13.21 1.96 17.43
N ALA A 329 12.94 3.05 16.72
CA ALA A 329 11.80 3.93 16.96
C ALA A 329 10.68 3.62 15.96
N VAL A 330 9.93 2.53 16.16
CA VAL A 330 8.75 2.29 15.32
C VAL A 330 7.66 3.28 15.71
N GLN A 331 7.47 4.31 14.90
CA GLN A 331 6.25 5.11 14.93
C GLN A 331 5.14 4.30 14.24
N ILE A 332 4.35 3.60 15.04
CA ILE A 332 3.19 2.87 14.54
C ILE A 332 2.14 3.94 14.18
N ASN A 333 1.78 4.00 12.90
CA ASN A 333 0.60 4.73 12.50
C ASN A 333 -0.58 3.86 12.96
N THR A 334 -1.16 4.18 14.12
CA THR A 334 -2.52 3.72 14.40
C THR A 334 -3.39 4.23 13.26
N ALA A 335 -4.17 3.34 12.64
CA ALA A 335 -5.03 3.67 11.51
C ALA A 335 -5.73 4.99 11.83
N ALA A 336 -5.52 6.02 10.98
CA ALA A 336 -6.06 7.35 11.21
C ALA A 336 -7.57 7.20 11.46
N GLU A 337 -7.96 7.39 12.71
CA GLU A 337 -9.32 7.14 13.14
C GLU A 337 -10.24 8.03 12.31
N THR A 338 -11.19 7.41 11.60
CA THR A 338 -12.17 8.15 10.81
C THR A 338 -12.91 9.07 11.76
N ALA A 339 -12.82 10.39 11.55
CA ALA A 339 -13.47 11.35 12.43
C ALA A 339 -14.98 11.05 12.53
N ALA A 340 -15.51 10.98 13.75
CA ALA A 340 -16.95 10.80 13.93
C ALA A 340 -17.70 12.01 13.38
N THR A 341 -18.89 11.79 12.82
CA THR A 341 -19.78 12.88 12.36
C THR A 341 -21.14 12.87 13.05
N HIS A 342 -21.52 11.73 13.65
CA HIS A 342 -22.80 11.52 14.32
C HIS A 342 -22.60 10.76 15.64
N LEU A 343 -23.59 10.87 16.53
CA LEU A 343 -23.75 9.98 17.68
C LEU A 343 -24.94 9.06 17.46
N LEU A 344 -24.74 7.76 17.60
CA LEU A 344 -25.75 6.71 17.52
C LEU A 344 -26.14 6.26 18.91
N PHE A 345 -27.43 6.33 19.24
CA PHE A 345 -27.98 5.75 20.46
C PHE A 345 -29.25 4.96 20.14
N GLY A 346 -29.28 3.68 20.52
CA GLY A 346 -30.31 2.75 20.07
C GLY A 346 -30.40 2.70 18.55
N HIS A 347 -31.56 3.05 17.99
CA HIS A 347 -31.79 3.09 16.55
C HIS A 347 -31.74 4.50 15.95
N ARG A 348 -31.22 5.49 16.69
CA ARG A 348 -31.23 6.90 16.28
C ARG A 348 -29.81 7.46 16.19
N ALA A 349 -29.43 7.88 14.98
CA ALA A 349 -28.23 8.65 14.74
C ALA A 349 -28.56 10.15 14.71
N LEU A 350 -27.80 10.97 15.45
CA LEU A 350 -27.91 12.42 15.43
C LEU A 350 -26.62 13.03 14.87
N ALA A 351 -26.77 13.86 13.83
CA ALA A 351 -25.66 14.62 13.26
C ALA A 351 -25.20 15.70 14.23
N ALA A 352 -23.90 15.72 14.56
CA ALA A 352 -23.31 16.73 15.44
C ALA A 352 -22.96 18.01 14.65
N ARG A 353 -23.95 18.57 13.94
CA ARG A 353 -23.86 19.87 13.25
C ARG A 353 -23.99 21.06 14.20
N GLN A 354 -24.61 20.80 15.35
CA GLN A 354 -24.73 21.67 16.50
C GLN A 354 -24.32 20.86 17.74
N PRO A 355 -24.04 21.51 18.89
CA PRO A 355 -23.71 20.78 20.11
C PRO A 355 -24.77 19.72 20.43
N LEU A 356 -24.31 18.49 20.70
CA LEU A 356 -25.15 17.42 21.21
C LEU A 356 -24.84 17.23 22.70
N PHE A 357 -25.87 16.99 23.48
CA PHE A 357 -25.75 16.75 24.91
C PHE A 357 -26.05 15.29 25.20
N VAL A 358 -25.12 14.66 25.90
CA VAL A 358 -25.31 13.36 26.54
C VAL A 358 -25.90 13.64 27.91
N TYR A 359 -26.98 12.95 28.27
CA TYR A 359 -27.63 13.12 29.58
C TYR A 359 -28.26 11.83 30.05
N SER A 360 -28.45 11.72 31.36
CA SER A 360 -29.11 10.57 31.97
C SER A 360 -30.62 10.83 32.09
N LYS A 361 -31.44 9.88 31.64
CA LYS A 361 -32.88 9.85 31.88
C LYS A 361 -33.23 8.55 32.61
N GLY A 362 -33.29 8.61 33.94
CA GLY A 362 -33.31 7.41 34.79
C GLY A 362 -31.93 6.71 34.76
N ASN A 363 -31.92 5.37 34.64
CA ASN A 363 -30.69 4.56 34.54
C ASN A 363 -30.14 4.44 33.10
N LYS A 364 -30.48 5.36 32.19
CA LYS A 364 -30.12 5.27 30.77
C LYS A 364 -29.50 6.56 30.26
N LEU A 365 -28.39 6.44 29.53
CA LEU A 365 -27.83 7.54 28.73
C LEU A 365 -28.75 7.86 27.56
N ASN A 366 -28.82 9.11 27.16
CA ASN A 366 -29.54 9.57 25.98
C ASN A 366 -28.77 10.73 25.31
N ILE A 367 -29.09 10.97 24.04
CA ILE A 367 -28.52 12.07 23.24
C ILE A 367 -29.62 13.05 22.81
N THR A 368 -29.34 14.34 22.90
CA THR A 368 -30.26 15.41 22.48
C THR A 368 -29.50 16.61 21.91
N PRO A 369 -30.03 17.31 20.90
CA PRO A 369 -29.47 18.59 20.47
C PRO A 369 -29.89 19.77 21.36
N THR A 370 -30.88 19.57 22.23
CA THR A 370 -31.41 20.62 23.12
C THR A 370 -30.75 20.50 24.50
N PRO A 371 -30.15 21.58 25.06
CA PRO A 371 -29.52 21.54 26.37
C PRO A 371 -30.47 21.03 27.47
N PRO A 372 -30.14 19.93 28.17
CA PRO A 372 -30.89 19.46 29.34
C PRO A 372 -30.43 20.21 30.61
N ASP A 373 -31.22 20.13 31.69
CA ASP A 373 -30.89 20.78 32.97
C ASP A 373 -29.57 20.26 33.58
N HIS A 374 -29.27 18.98 33.38
CA HIS A 374 -28.08 18.29 33.90
C HIS A 374 -27.45 17.41 32.81
N PRO A 375 -26.65 17.99 31.90
CA PRO A 375 -25.90 17.20 30.93
C PRO A 375 -24.79 16.40 31.64
N ALA A 376 -24.59 15.17 31.19
CA ALA A 376 -23.46 14.32 31.55
C ALA A 376 -22.21 14.70 30.75
N ALA A 377 -22.40 15.04 29.47
CA ALA A 377 -21.36 15.59 28.62
C ALA A 377 -21.94 16.39 27.46
N THR A 378 -21.07 17.21 26.88
CA THR A 378 -21.33 17.98 25.69
C THR A 378 -20.38 17.52 24.57
N VAL A 379 -20.94 17.22 23.40
CA VAL A 379 -20.21 16.91 22.16
C VAL A 379 -20.31 18.10 21.23
N THR A 380 -19.16 18.62 20.83
CA THR A 380 -19.02 19.81 19.96
C THR A 380 -18.22 19.47 18.72
N ASN A 381 -18.49 20.14 17.60
CA ASN A 381 -17.72 19.98 16.37
C ASN A 381 -16.74 21.14 16.22
N HIS A 382 -15.45 20.85 16.20
CA HIS A 382 -14.38 21.80 15.96
C HIS A 382 -13.61 21.38 14.71
N ALA A 383 -13.70 22.20 13.65
CA ALA A 383 -12.99 21.98 12.37
C ALA A 383 -13.19 20.57 11.77
N GLY A 384 -14.39 20.00 11.88
CA GLY A 384 -14.71 18.68 11.32
C GLY A 384 -14.38 17.50 12.26
N ARG A 385 -13.95 17.77 13.50
CA ARG A 385 -13.75 16.74 14.52
C ARG A 385 -14.71 16.95 15.68
N LEU A 386 -15.30 15.85 16.16
CA LEU A 386 -16.12 15.89 17.36
C LEU A 386 -15.23 15.82 18.59
N ALA A 387 -15.52 16.69 19.56
CA ALA A 387 -14.88 16.71 20.87
C ALA A 387 -15.94 16.48 21.95
N LEU A 388 -15.75 15.45 22.77
CA LEU A 388 -16.55 15.13 23.94
C LEU A 388 -15.93 15.79 25.17
N ARG A 389 -16.71 16.60 25.87
CA ARG A 389 -16.34 17.19 27.15
C ARG A 389 -17.29 16.68 28.23
N VAL A 390 -16.74 16.09 29.28
CA VAL A 390 -17.49 15.68 30.47
C VAL A 390 -17.94 16.93 31.23
N ASP A 391 -19.23 17.00 31.58
CA ASP A 391 -19.77 18.07 32.42
C ASP A 391 -19.70 17.65 33.90
N ALA A 392 -19.56 18.63 34.79
CA ALA A 392 -19.16 18.41 36.18
C ALA A 392 -20.09 17.45 36.94
N GLY A 393 -19.50 16.49 37.67
CA GLY A 393 -20.22 15.59 38.57
C GLY A 393 -20.65 14.25 37.96
N THR A 394 -20.29 13.96 36.70
CA THR A 394 -20.60 12.67 36.05
C THR A 394 -19.33 11.88 35.78
N ARG A 395 -19.36 10.55 36.01
CA ARG A 395 -18.32 9.62 35.57
C ARG A 395 -18.70 9.05 34.21
N LEU A 396 -17.95 9.38 33.17
CA LEU A 396 -18.16 8.86 31.82
C LEU A 396 -17.00 7.95 31.43
N MET A 397 -17.35 6.90 30.69
CA MET A 397 -16.40 5.96 30.12
C MET A 397 -16.33 6.19 28.61
N LEU A 398 -15.13 6.24 28.05
CA LEU A 398 -14.88 6.14 26.62
C LEU A 398 -14.14 4.84 26.35
N ASN A 399 -14.72 3.95 25.52
CA ASN A 399 -14.13 2.65 25.18
C ASN A 399 -13.75 1.79 26.40
N GLY A 400 -14.41 1.98 27.55
CA GLY A 400 -14.15 1.24 28.78
C GLY A 400 -13.16 1.92 29.73
N GLU A 401 -12.63 3.11 29.41
CA GLU A 401 -11.77 3.91 30.29
C GLU A 401 -12.47 5.18 30.78
N GLU A 402 -12.26 5.56 32.05
CA GLU A 402 -12.87 6.76 32.63
C GLU A 402 -12.21 8.02 32.05
N ILE A 403 -13.04 8.96 31.57
CA ILE A 403 -12.59 10.23 31.02
C ILE A 403 -12.98 11.38 31.95
N ALA A 404 -12.03 12.29 32.18
CA ALA A 404 -12.23 13.51 32.99
C ALA A 404 -11.82 14.80 32.26
N ALA A 405 -11.13 14.66 31.12
CA ALA A 405 -10.70 15.76 30.27
C ALA A 405 -11.42 15.69 28.90
N PRO A 406 -11.49 16.80 28.15
CA PRO A 406 -12.02 16.78 26.79
C PRO A 406 -11.22 15.83 25.88
N VAL A 407 -11.92 15.03 25.08
CA VAL A 407 -11.34 14.03 24.16
C VAL A 407 -11.96 14.17 22.78
N ASN A 408 -11.16 13.97 21.72
CA ASN A 408 -11.70 13.89 20.36
C ASN A 408 -12.34 12.52 20.15
N LEU A 409 -13.46 12.51 19.43
CA LEU A 409 -14.19 11.30 19.10
C LEU A 409 -13.93 10.86 17.67
N SER A 410 -13.82 9.55 17.56
CA SER A 410 -13.57 8.79 16.36
C SER A 410 -14.72 7.84 16.08
N ALA A 411 -14.93 7.51 14.81
CA ALA A 411 -15.96 6.56 14.43
C ALA A 411 -15.63 5.18 15.01
N GLY A 412 -16.57 4.63 15.78
CA GLY A 412 -16.39 3.41 16.55
C GLY A 412 -16.33 3.65 18.06
N ASP A 413 -16.04 4.87 18.52
CA ASP A 413 -15.93 5.17 19.95
C ASP A 413 -17.24 4.93 20.69
N ARG A 414 -17.16 4.30 21.87
CA ARG A 414 -18.31 3.94 22.71
C ARG A 414 -18.28 4.76 23.99
N ILE A 415 -19.30 5.59 24.18
CA ILE A 415 -19.50 6.44 25.36
C ILE A 415 -20.49 5.74 26.30
N GLY A 416 -20.09 5.51 27.55
CA GLY A 416 -20.87 4.80 28.56
C GLY A 416 -20.76 5.41 29.95
N VAL A 417 -21.41 4.78 30.92
CA VAL A 417 -21.33 5.10 32.36
C VAL A 417 -20.83 3.85 33.07
N PRO A 418 -20.09 3.95 34.19
CA PRO A 418 -19.76 2.78 35.01
C PRO A 418 -21.01 1.94 35.34
N ASP A 419 -20.85 0.61 35.33
CA ASP A 419 -21.86 -0.38 35.74
C ASP A 419 -23.16 -0.40 34.89
N HIS A 420 -23.12 0.10 33.65
CA HIS A 420 -24.23 0.08 32.70
C HIS A 420 -23.83 -0.42 31.30
N ASP A 421 -24.63 -1.32 30.73
CA ASP A 421 -24.36 -1.94 29.42
C ASP A 421 -24.76 -1.05 28.21
N GLU A 422 -25.60 -0.04 28.42
CA GLU A 422 -26.03 0.86 27.34
C GLU A 422 -24.95 1.89 27.01
N VAL A 423 -24.64 1.99 25.72
CA VAL A 423 -23.61 2.90 25.19
C VAL A 423 -24.14 3.74 24.04
N ILE A 424 -23.55 4.91 23.88
CA ILE A 424 -23.69 5.76 22.70
C ILE A 424 -22.47 5.52 21.83
N THR A 425 -22.65 5.19 20.56
CA THR A 425 -21.54 4.96 19.62
C THR A 425 -21.34 6.18 18.75
N ALA A 426 -20.13 6.74 18.72
CA ALA A 426 -19.77 7.74 17.74
C ALA A 426 -19.60 7.04 16.38
N ILE A 427 -20.26 7.55 15.34
CA ILE A 427 -20.24 6.94 14.01
C ILE A 427 -19.90 7.98 12.94
N SER A 428 -19.37 7.52 11.82
CA SER A 428 -19.28 8.33 10.61
C SER A 428 -20.46 7.99 9.70
N VAL A 429 -21.29 8.99 9.41
CA VAL A 429 -22.32 8.92 8.36
C VAL A 429 -21.96 9.97 7.33
N GLU A 430 -21.88 9.55 6.07
CA GLU A 430 -21.62 10.45 4.96
C GLU A 430 -22.93 11.09 4.48
N HIS A 431 -22.86 12.38 4.18
CA HIS A 431 -23.99 13.10 3.60
C HIS A 431 -24.13 12.69 2.14
N TYR A 432 -25.18 11.92 1.84
CA TYR A 432 -25.74 11.90 0.50
C TYR A 432 -26.35 13.28 0.25
N GLY A 433 -25.72 14.07 -0.61
CA GLY A 433 -26.35 15.27 -1.15
C GLY A 433 -27.60 14.86 -1.91
N ALA A 434 -28.74 15.43 -1.51
CA ALA A 434 -29.98 15.40 -2.30
C ALA A 434 -29.88 16.35 -3.49
#